data_AF-A0A067TV66-F1
#
_entry.id   AF-A0A067TV66-F1
#
_cell.length_a   1.000
_cell.length_b   1.000
_cell.length_c   1.000
_cell.angle_alpha   90.00
_cell.angle_beta   90.00
_cell.angle_gamma   90.00
#
_symmetry.space_group_name_H-M   'P 1'
#
loop_
_entity.id
_entity.type
_entity.pdbx_description
1 polymer ?
#
loop_
_entity_poly.entity_id
_entity_poly.type
_entity_poly.pdbx_seq_one_letter_code
_entity_poly.pdbx_strand_id
1 'polypeptide(L)'
;MDEVTPLSDELFNSVLLIIPFSSLLLLMEILIRHQYGKEASLDAIMDRMTPGVPILSIFIFYTTRYKQDRKMQLLLLAISVLVGSRMLWLLNNASWLVNMRQCPPLATVWIYTVVQLDLVAAVAGLLAVGGFVWWNGLKIL
;
A
#
# COMPACT_ATOMS: atom_id res chain seq x y z
N MET A 1 -5.42 13.12 -31.37
CA MET A 1 -5.69 14.50 -30.87
C MET A 1 -5.48 14.37 -29.39
N ASP A 2 -4.25 14.58 -28.93
CA ASP A 2 -3.91 14.40 -27.52
C ASP A 2 -4.57 15.54 -26.75
N GLU A 3 -5.75 15.26 -26.18
CA GLU A 3 -6.30 16.10 -25.13
C GLU A 3 -5.28 16.08 -24.00
N VAL A 4 -4.48 17.14 -23.91
CA VAL A 4 -3.62 17.39 -22.76
C VAL A 4 -4.59 17.54 -21.59
N THR A 5 -4.80 16.45 -20.84
CA THR A 5 -5.59 16.52 -19.61
C THR A 5 -5.05 17.67 -18.78
N PRO A 6 -5.89 18.66 -18.43
CA PRO A 6 -5.48 19.76 -17.60
C PRO A 6 -4.78 19.22 -16.34
N LEU A 7 -3.68 19.86 -15.92
CA LEU A 7 -3.00 19.53 -14.67
C LEU A 7 -3.98 19.48 -13.48
N SER A 8 -5.04 20.29 -13.53
CA SER A 8 -6.13 20.27 -12.55
C SER A 8 -6.81 18.91 -12.43
N ASP A 9 -7.05 18.22 -13.54
CA ASP A 9 -7.79 16.96 -13.56
C ASP A 9 -6.93 15.82 -13.01
N GLU A 10 -5.63 15.85 -13.30
CA GLU A 10 -4.67 14.90 -12.74
C GLU A 10 -4.46 15.09 -11.24
N LEU A 11 -4.34 16.34 -10.79
CA LEU A 11 -4.29 16.68 -9.38
C LEU A 11 -5.58 16.26 -8.68
N PHE A 12 -6.73 16.56 -9.26
CA PHE A 12 -8.03 16.18 -8.72
C PHE A 12 -8.16 14.65 -8.58
N ASN A 13 -7.87 13.91 -9.65
CA ASN A 13 -7.89 12.43 -9.63
C ASN A 13 -6.92 11.85 -8.61
N SER A 14 -5.74 12.44 -8.46
CA SER A 14 -4.76 11.99 -7.46
C SER A 14 -5.24 12.28 -6.05
N VAL A 15 -5.81 13.46 -5.79
CA VAL A 15 -6.36 13.84 -4.48
C VAL A 15 -7.50 12.91 -4.06
N LEU A 16 -8.36 12.51 -5.00
CA LEU A 16 -9.42 11.53 -4.77
C LEU A 16 -8.90 10.18 -4.26
N LEU A 17 -7.65 9.82 -4.58
CA LEU A 17 -6.98 8.63 -4.06
C LEU A 17 -6.19 8.93 -2.77
N ILE A 18 -5.51 10.07 -2.70
CA ILE A 18 -4.69 10.45 -1.54
C ILE A 18 -5.51 10.46 -0.25
N ILE A 19 -6.73 11.00 -0.28
CA ILE A 19 -7.60 11.08 0.90
C ILE A 19 -7.92 9.67 1.47
N PRO A 20 -8.54 8.74 0.72
CA PRO A 20 -8.85 7.42 1.24
C PRO A 20 -7.58 6.61 1.58
N PHE A 21 -6.50 6.71 0.81
CA PHE A 21 -5.28 5.96 1.12
C PHE A 21 -4.53 6.52 2.35
N SER A 22 -4.62 7.82 2.63
CA SER A 22 -4.13 8.40 3.89
C SER A 22 -4.98 7.94 5.07
N SER A 23 -6.30 7.86 4.91
CA SER A 23 -7.18 7.29 5.93
C SER A 23 -6.91 5.81 6.18
N LEU A 24 -6.57 5.05 5.12
CA LEU A 24 -6.17 3.65 5.20
C LEU A 24 -4.85 3.49 5.95
N LEU A 25 -3.86 4.36 5.71
CA LEU A 25 -2.61 4.38 6.45
C LEU A 25 -2.85 4.57 7.95
N LEU A 26 -3.70 5.54 8.30
CA LEU A 26 -4.10 5.79 9.68
C LEU A 26 -4.81 4.57 10.29
N LEU A 27 -5.76 3.99 9.55
CA LEU A 27 -6.49 2.80 9.99
C LEU A 27 -5.53 1.63 10.27
N MET A 28 -4.59 1.37 9.36
CA MET A 28 -3.61 0.29 9.53
C MET A 28 -2.70 0.52 10.75
N GLU A 29 -2.32 1.77 11.02
CA GLU A 29 -1.56 2.16 12.21
C GLU A 29 -2.34 1.87 13.51
N ILE A 30 -3.64 2.16 13.51
CA ILE A 30 -4.52 1.88 14.66
C ILE A 30 -4.70 0.38 14.84
N LEU A 31 -5.02 -0.36 13.75
CA LEU A 31 -5.29 -1.79 13.80
C LEU A 31 -4.09 -2.58 14.33
N ILE A 32 -2.88 -2.27 13.88
CA ILE A 32 -1.71 -3.03 14.34
C ILE A 32 -1.39 -2.76 15.81
N ARG A 33 -1.58 -1.52 16.27
CA ARG A 33 -1.41 -1.17 17.69
C ARG A 33 -2.43 -1.90 18.55
N HIS A 34 -3.68 -1.95 18.08
CA HIS A 34 -4.75 -2.70 18.72
C HIS A 34 -4.43 -4.21 18.79
N GLN A 35 -3.90 -4.80 17.71
CA GLN A 35 -3.50 -6.22 17.67
C GLN A 35 -2.44 -6.58 18.72
N TYR A 36 -1.55 -5.65 19.05
CA TYR A 36 -0.49 -5.85 20.06
C TYR A 36 -0.81 -5.26 21.44
N GLY A 37 -2.06 -4.84 21.67
CA GLY A 37 -2.49 -4.26 22.96
C GLY A 37 -1.73 -2.99 23.36
N LYS A 38 -1.32 -2.19 22.36
CA LYS A 38 -0.65 -0.90 22.57
C LYS A 38 -1.62 0.23 22.29
N GLU A 39 -1.69 1.22 23.17
CA GLU A 39 -2.51 2.40 22.94
C GLU A 39 -1.92 3.25 21.80
N ALA A 40 -2.82 3.76 20.95
CA ALA A 40 -2.45 4.68 19.89
C ALA A 40 -2.35 6.09 20.48
N SER A 41 -1.17 6.45 20.99
CA SER A 41 -0.93 7.83 21.40
C SER A 41 -1.01 8.75 20.19
N LEU A 42 -1.60 9.93 20.37
CA LEU A 42 -1.72 10.94 19.31
C LEU A 42 -0.35 11.32 18.74
N ASP A 43 0.66 11.42 19.60
CA ASP A 43 2.04 11.69 19.20
C ASP A 43 2.58 10.63 18.23
N ALA A 44 2.34 9.35 18.53
CA ALA A 44 2.83 8.27 17.68
C ALA A 44 2.08 8.19 16.34
N ILE A 45 0.81 8.61 16.30
CA ILE A 45 0.04 8.77 15.06
C ILE A 45 0.63 9.93 14.26
N MET A 46 0.83 11.10 14.87
CA MET A 46 1.36 12.28 14.20
C MET A 46 2.76 12.05 13.64
N ASP A 47 3.64 11.39 14.39
CA ASP A 47 4.99 11.00 13.96
C ASP A 47 4.98 10.14 12.70
N ARG A 48 3.92 9.34 12.51
CA ARG A 48 3.75 8.48 11.33
C ARG A 48 3.08 9.17 10.16
N MET A 49 2.04 9.93 10.43
CA MET A 49 1.25 10.60 9.39
C MET A 49 2.03 11.74 8.73
N THR A 50 2.83 12.49 9.51
CA THR A 50 3.60 13.65 9.02
C THR A 50 4.53 13.30 7.84
N PRO A 51 5.38 12.25 7.92
CA PRO A 51 6.16 11.81 6.77
C PRO A 51 5.38 10.87 5.84
N GLY A 52 4.44 10.07 6.37
CA GLY A 52 3.74 9.03 5.61
C GLY A 52 2.84 9.60 4.52
N VAL A 53 2.06 10.64 4.84
CA VAL A 53 1.07 11.23 3.91
C VAL A 53 1.76 11.89 2.71
N PRO A 54 2.79 12.74 2.84
CA PRO A 54 3.47 13.33 1.69
C PRO A 54 4.14 12.28 0.79
N ILE A 55 4.81 11.28 1.38
CA ILE A 55 5.46 10.20 0.62
C ILE A 55 4.41 9.42 -0.19
N LEU A 56 3.31 9.04 0.47
CA LEU A 56 2.19 8.37 -0.18
C LEU A 56 1.55 9.25 -1.26
N SER A 57 1.44 10.55 -1.02
CA SER A 57 0.86 11.49 -1.99
C SER A 57 1.70 11.60 -3.26
N ILE A 58 3.01 11.74 -3.13
CA ILE A 58 3.93 11.78 -4.27
C ILE A 58 3.88 10.47 -5.04
N PHE A 59 3.88 9.34 -4.30
CA PHE A 59 3.77 8.02 -4.90
C PHE A 59 2.49 7.89 -5.72
N ILE A 60 1.32 8.19 -5.12
CA ILE A 60 0.01 8.12 -5.77
C ILE A 60 -0.07 9.03 -6.99
N PHE A 61 0.42 10.28 -6.88
CA PHE A 61 0.39 11.23 -7.98
C PHE A 61 1.16 10.71 -9.19
N TYR A 62 2.39 10.21 -8.96
CA TYR A 62 3.23 9.72 -10.03
C TYR A 62 2.66 8.46 -10.70
N THR A 63 2.20 7.49 -9.92
CA THR A 63 1.68 6.23 -10.46
C THR A 63 0.32 6.41 -11.14
N THR A 64 -0.51 7.36 -10.69
CA THR A 64 -1.80 7.68 -11.34
C THR A 64 -1.59 8.33 -12.70
N ARG A 65 -0.60 9.24 -12.81
CA ARG A 65 -0.28 9.93 -14.08
C ARG A 65 0.13 8.97 -15.20
N TYR A 66 0.83 7.88 -14.89
CA TYR A 66 1.29 6.89 -15.87
C TYR A 66 0.51 5.57 -15.81
N LYS A 67 -0.72 5.57 -15.27
CA LYS A 67 -1.49 4.33 -15.04
C LYS A 67 -1.66 3.48 -16.31
N GLN A 68 -1.87 4.12 -17.47
CA GLN A 68 -2.12 3.43 -18.74
C GLN A 68 -0.84 2.91 -19.41
N ASP A 69 0.34 3.27 -18.91
CA ASP A 69 1.58 2.72 -19.42
C ASP A 69 1.75 1.27 -18.98
N ARG A 70 1.98 0.38 -19.96
CA ARG A 70 2.21 -1.05 -19.70
C ARG A 70 3.44 -1.29 -18.81
N LYS A 71 4.44 -0.40 -18.87
CA LYS A 71 5.61 -0.42 -17.98
C LYS A 71 5.22 -0.12 -16.54
N MET A 72 4.31 0.84 -16.32
CA MET A 72 3.80 1.16 -14.98
C MET A 72 2.97 0.01 -14.42
N GLN A 73 2.12 -0.62 -15.23
CA GLN A 73 1.37 -1.82 -14.81
C GLN A 73 2.30 -2.97 -14.37
N LEU A 74 3.37 -3.25 -15.13
CA LEU A 74 4.36 -4.26 -14.74
C LEU A 74 5.12 -3.88 -13.47
N LEU A 75 5.46 -2.60 -13.31
CA LEU A 75 6.11 -2.09 -12.10
C LEU A 75 5.19 -2.21 -10.89
N LEU A 76 3.93 -1.82 -11.00
CA LEU A 76 2.92 -1.95 -9.94
C LEU A 76 2.69 -3.41 -9.57
N LEU A 77 2.72 -4.33 -10.54
CA LEU A 77 2.60 -5.77 -10.30
C LEU A 77 3.80 -6.28 -9.51
N ALA A 78 5.01 -5.91 -9.91
CA ALA A 78 6.22 -6.27 -9.19
C ALA A 78 6.21 -5.73 -7.75
N ILE A 79 5.85 -4.46 -7.56
CA ILE A 79 5.71 -3.87 -6.22
C ILE A 79 4.64 -4.61 -5.41
N SER A 80 3.46 -4.88 -5.99
CA SER A 80 2.37 -5.57 -5.30
C SER A 80 2.82 -6.94 -4.78
N VAL A 81 3.46 -7.75 -5.61
CA VAL A 81 3.95 -9.08 -5.22
C VAL A 81 5.05 -8.98 -4.16
N LEU A 82 6.02 -8.09 -4.32
CA LEU A 82 7.12 -7.92 -3.37
C LEU A 82 6.66 -7.39 -2.01
N VAL A 83 5.83 -6.34 -2.00
CA VAL A 83 5.31 -5.71 -0.79
C VAL A 83 4.35 -6.66 -0.07
N GLY A 84 3.43 -7.31 -0.80
CA GLY A 84 2.51 -8.28 -0.22
C GLY A 84 3.23 -9.47 0.42
N SER A 85 4.16 -10.08 -0.32
CA SER A 85 4.95 -11.22 0.18
C SER A 85 5.81 -10.84 1.39
N ARG A 86 6.50 -9.68 1.32
CA ARG A 86 7.32 -9.17 2.43
C ARG A 86 6.47 -8.88 3.67
N MET A 87 5.31 -8.26 3.51
CA MET A 87 4.44 -7.93 4.63
C MET A 87 3.95 -9.19 5.35
N LEU A 88 3.49 -10.20 4.60
CA LEU A 88 3.01 -11.47 5.18
C LEU A 88 4.15 -12.25 5.85
N TRP A 89 5.35 -12.21 5.28
CA TRP A 89 6.53 -12.80 5.91
C TRP A 89 6.89 -12.10 7.23
N LEU A 90 6.83 -10.76 7.27
CA LEU A 90 7.07 -9.98 8.49
C LEU A 90 6.03 -10.30 9.57
N LEU A 91 4.75 -10.35 9.21
CA LEU A 91 3.67 -10.66 10.16
C LEU A 91 3.88 -12.02 10.86
N ASN A 92 4.46 -13.01 10.16
CA ASN A 92 4.68 -14.33 10.72
C ASN A 92 6.01 -14.48 11.47
N ASN A 93 7.08 -13.80 11.02
CA ASN A 93 8.44 -14.08 11.50
C ASN A 93 9.08 -12.92 12.29
N ALA A 94 8.59 -11.69 12.14
CA ALA A 94 9.20 -10.53 12.77
C ALA A 94 8.62 -10.25 14.15
N SER A 95 9.38 -9.50 14.96
CA SER A 95 8.93 -9.08 16.28
C SER A 95 7.80 -8.05 16.18
N TRP A 96 6.99 -7.97 17.24
CA TRP A 96 5.87 -7.02 17.34
C TRP A 96 6.28 -5.58 17.01
N LEU A 97 7.48 -5.15 17.45
CA LEU A 97 7.99 -3.80 17.20
C LEU A 97 8.25 -3.55 15.71
N VAL A 98 8.76 -4.57 15.00
CA VAL A 98 8.99 -4.47 13.55
C VAL A 98 7.67 -4.42 12.81
N ASN A 99 6.71 -5.27 13.21
CA ASN A 99 5.38 -5.30 12.60
C ASN A 99 4.68 -3.95 12.77
N MET A 100 4.62 -3.42 14.00
CA MET A 100 4.06 -2.08 14.26
C MET A 100 4.72 -0.97 13.45
N ARG A 101 6.01 -1.08 13.11
CA ARG A 101 6.73 -0.03 12.38
C ARG A 101 6.64 -0.12 10.87
N GLN A 102 6.49 -1.32 10.31
CA GLN A 102 6.60 -1.55 8.85
C GLN A 102 5.29 -2.00 8.22
N CYS A 103 4.45 -2.77 8.91
CA CYS A 103 3.24 -3.31 8.30
C CYS A 103 2.22 -2.23 7.88
N PRO A 104 2.00 -1.12 8.63
CA PRO A 104 1.02 -0.12 8.20
C PRO A 104 1.29 0.52 6.83
N PRO A 105 2.51 1.03 6.54
CA PRO A 105 2.80 1.55 5.21
C PRO A 105 2.85 0.44 4.15
N LEU A 106 3.36 -0.77 4.47
CA LEU A 106 3.38 -1.89 3.52
C LEU A 106 1.96 -2.31 3.12
N ALA A 107 1.03 -2.42 4.08
CA ALA A 107 -0.37 -2.76 3.83
C ALA A 107 -1.03 -1.72 2.92
N THR A 108 -0.81 -0.43 3.22
CA THR A 108 -1.37 0.68 2.45
C THR A 108 -0.87 0.67 1.01
N VAL A 109 0.45 0.53 0.81
CA VAL A 109 1.05 0.45 -0.53
C VAL A 109 0.59 -0.80 -1.27
N TRP A 110 0.48 -1.94 -0.58
CA TRP A 110 0.02 -3.17 -1.21
C TRP A 110 -1.42 -3.03 -1.71
N ILE A 111 -2.34 -2.56 -0.87
CA ILE A 111 -3.75 -2.33 -1.27
C ILE A 111 -3.80 -1.31 -2.42
N TYR A 112 -3.03 -0.23 -2.34
CA TYR A 112 -2.95 0.75 -3.42
C TYR A 112 -2.53 0.12 -4.76
N THR A 113 -1.45 -0.65 -4.76
CA THR A 113 -0.95 -1.28 -5.98
C THR A 113 -1.96 -2.27 -6.55
N VAL A 114 -2.66 -3.04 -5.71
CA VAL A 114 -3.74 -3.94 -6.16
C VAL A 114 -4.89 -3.15 -6.80
N VAL A 115 -5.30 -2.01 -6.21
CA VAL A 115 -6.37 -1.15 -6.75
C VAL A 115 -5.98 -0.50 -8.10
N GLN A 116 -4.70 -0.24 -8.33
CA GLN A 116 -4.24 0.38 -9.58
C GLN A 116 -3.95 -0.59 -10.72
N LEU A 117 -3.79 -1.87 -10.41
CA LEU A 117 -3.56 -2.91 -11.40
C LEU A 117 -4.82 -3.20 -12.21
N ASP A 118 -4.64 -3.53 -13.49
CA ASP A 118 -5.69 -4.13 -14.29
C ASP A 118 -6.15 -5.46 -13.67
N LEU A 119 -7.42 -5.81 -13.83
CA LEU A 119 -8.04 -6.96 -13.16
C LEU A 119 -7.23 -8.26 -13.28
N VAL A 120 -6.73 -8.57 -14.48
CA VAL A 120 -5.93 -9.78 -14.74
C VAL A 120 -4.61 -9.73 -13.96
N ALA A 121 -3.93 -8.59 -13.97
CA ALA A 121 -2.67 -8.42 -13.25
C ALA A 121 -2.88 -8.43 -11.73
N ALA A 122 -3.95 -7.81 -11.23
CA ALA A 122 -4.33 -7.83 -9.83
C ALA A 122 -4.58 -9.26 -9.33
N VAL A 123 -5.37 -10.05 -10.06
CA VAL A 123 -5.63 -11.46 -9.72
C VAL A 123 -4.34 -12.29 -9.78
N ALA A 124 -3.53 -12.11 -10.82
CA ALA A 124 -2.25 -12.82 -10.93
C ALA A 124 -1.29 -12.47 -9.78
N GLY A 125 -1.21 -11.20 -9.39
CA GLY A 125 -0.39 -10.73 -8.27
C GLY A 125 -0.87 -11.31 -6.93
N LEU A 126 -2.17 -11.32 -6.68
CA LEU A 126 -2.76 -11.92 -5.47
C LEU A 126 -2.53 -13.44 -5.42
N LEU A 127 -2.69 -14.15 -6.55
CA LEU A 127 -2.37 -15.58 -6.64
C LEU A 127 -0.89 -15.85 -6.39
N ALA A 128 0.01 -15.00 -6.91
CA ALA A 128 1.44 -15.13 -6.66
C ALA A 128 1.79 -14.95 -5.17
N VAL A 129 1.21 -13.94 -4.50
CA VAL A 129 1.39 -13.75 -3.06
C VAL A 129 0.78 -14.90 -2.27
N GLY A 130 -0.43 -15.36 -2.62
CA GLY A 130 -1.07 -16.51 -1.98
C GLY A 130 -0.27 -17.81 -2.15
N GLY A 131 0.27 -18.05 -3.34
CA GLY A 131 1.19 -19.16 -3.61
C GLY A 131 2.48 -19.07 -2.79
N PHE A 132 3.05 -17.86 -2.65
CA PHE A 132 4.21 -17.63 -1.79
C PHE A 132 3.93 -17.97 -0.32
N VAL A 133 2.79 -17.52 0.22
CA VAL A 133 2.37 -17.85 1.59
C VAL A 133 2.22 -19.36 1.75
N TRP A 134 1.55 -20.03 0.82
CA TRP A 134 1.33 -21.47 0.87
C TRP A 134 2.64 -22.26 0.83
N TRP A 135 3.57 -21.88 -0.06
CA TRP A 135 4.88 -22.52 -0.14
C TRP A 135 5.70 -22.35 1.14
N ASN A 136 5.63 -21.17 1.77
CA ASN A 136 6.35 -20.91 3.02
C ASN A 136 5.61 -21.40 4.28
N GLY A 137 4.41 -21.97 4.15
CA GLY A 137 3.60 -22.42 5.29
C GLY A 137 3.23 -21.30 6.26
N LEU A 138 3.15 -20.04 5.78
CA LEU A 138 2.87 -18.89 6.63
C LEU A 138 1.41 -18.93 7.09
N LYS A 139 1.17 -18.59 8.36
CA LYS A 139 -0.19 -18.50 8.91
C LYS A 139 -0.83 -17.16 8.54
N ILE A 140 -2.01 -17.24 7.93
CA ILE A 140 -2.90 -16.08 7.71
C ILE A 140 -3.90 -16.12 8.88
N LEU A 141 -3.59 -15.35 9.92
CA LEU A 141 -4.17 -15.38 11.29
C LEU A 141 -3.78 -16.58 12.17
#